data_AF-A0AAE3FPX0-F1
#
_entry.id   AF-A0AAE3FPX0-F1
#
_cell.length_a   1.000
_cell.length_b   1.000
_cell.length_c   1.000
_cell.angle_alpha   90.00
_cell.angle_beta   90.00
_cell.angle_gamma   90.00
#
_symmetry.space_group_name_H-M   'P 1'
#
loop_
_entity.id
_entity.type
_entity.pdbx_description
1 polymer ?
#
loop_
_entity_poly.entity_id
_entity_poly.type
_entity_poly.pdbx_seq_one_letter_code
_entity_poly.pdbx_strand_id
1 'polypeptide(L)'
;MSNPVQTAFDFQRTVLESSQRMTKSTVDAQQTAMTAFVDSMATVEEMGEQNASMTQDAIHSYFDAVEEMTPEDNEMDFTEVRELVDEQFDAYGEVSEETWSAIHEALDEANAAFEEASDEYIEAVDEGFDAYLDVHEEVESSAVEMAEEMESTAEDIDVSAP
;
A
#
# COMPACT_ATOMS: atom_id res chain seq x y z
N MET A 1 40.49 -18.04 16.81
CA MET A 1 39.63 -18.55 15.72
C MET A 1 38.21 -18.30 16.17
N SER A 2 37.28 -17.86 15.32
CA SER A 2 35.89 -17.66 15.75
C SER A 2 35.35 -18.95 16.36
N ASN A 3 34.84 -18.85 17.59
CA ASN A 3 34.27 -19.99 18.30
C ASN A 3 33.04 -20.50 17.49
N PRO A 4 32.89 -21.82 17.27
CA PRO A 4 31.73 -22.37 16.55
C PRO A 4 30.39 -21.99 17.20
N VAL A 5 30.36 -21.71 18.51
CA VAL A 5 29.18 -21.19 19.23
C VAL A 5 28.84 -19.78 18.74
N GLN A 6 29.80 -18.87 18.70
CA GLN A 6 29.61 -17.50 18.19
C GLN A 6 29.11 -17.48 16.75
N THR A 7 29.67 -18.35 15.89
CA THR A 7 29.24 -18.46 14.48
C THR A 7 27.77 -18.85 14.35
N ALA A 8 27.25 -19.70 15.25
CA ALA A 8 25.85 -20.09 15.25
C ALA A 8 24.92 -18.93 15.68
N PHE A 9 25.33 -18.13 16.67
CA PHE A 9 24.59 -16.94 17.10
C PHE A 9 24.56 -15.86 16.01
N ASP A 10 25.68 -15.62 15.32
CA ASP A 10 25.73 -14.68 14.18
C ASP A 10 24.77 -15.06 13.06
N PHE A 11 24.68 -16.38 12.76
CA PHE A 11 23.72 -16.88 11.79
C PHE A 11 22.27 -16.65 12.25
N GLN A 12 21.96 -16.92 13.52
CA GLN A 12 20.63 -16.67 14.08
C GLN A 12 20.25 -15.18 14.01
N ARG A 13 21.16 -14.27 14.40
CA ARG A 13 20.98 -12.82 14.30
C ARG A 13 20.67 -12.41 12.86
N THR A 14 21.43 -12.90 11.89
CA THR A 14 21.21 -12.61 10.47
C THR A 14 19.82 -13.03 9.98
N VAL A 15 19.36 -14.22 10.39
CA VAL A 15 18.02 -14.74 10.02
C VAL A 15 16.92 -13.89 10.65
N LEU A 16 17.08 -13.48 11.91
CA LEU A 16 16.10 -12.65 12.64
C LEU A 16 15.98 -11.26 12.02
N GLU A 17 17.10 -10.57 11.77
CA GLU A 17 17.10 -9.28 11.09
C GLU A 17 16.47 -9.39 9.69
N SER A 18 16.72 -10.49 8.98
CA SER A 18 16.08 -10.73 7.68
C SER A 18 14.56 -10.88 7.81
N SER A 19 14.08 -11.54 8.87
CA SER A 19 12.65 -11.68 9.13
C SER A 19 11.99 -10.34 9.47
N GLN A 20 12.64 -9.53 10.32
CA GLN A 20 12.19 -8.19 10.67
C GLN A 20 12.06 -7.30 9.43
N ARG A 21 13.11 -7.24 8.60
CA ARG A 21 13.08 -6.50 7.33
C ARG A 21 11.99 -7.00 6.38
N MET A 22 11.77 -8.31 6.33
CA MET A 22 10.71 -8.90 5.51
C MET A 22 9.32 -8.50 5.99
N THR A 23 9.08 -8.50 7.31
CA THR A 23 7.82 -8.03 7.90
C THR A 23 7.57 -6.56 7.53
N LYS A 24 8.55 -5.69 7.79
CA LYS A 24 8.48 -4.27 7.43
C LYS A 24 8.20 -4.06 5.95
N SER A 25 8.99 -4.68 5.08
CA SER A 25 8.80 -4.56 3.62
C SER A 25 7.44 -5.08 3.16
N THR A 26 6.87 -6.08 3.83
CA THR A 26 5.54 -6.61 3.49
C THR A 26 4.44 -5.61 3.85
N VAL A 27 4.56 -4.95 5.00
CA VAL A 27 3.62 -3.92 5.43
C VAL A 27 3.74 -2.67 4.54
N ASP A 28 4.96 -2.21 4.25
CA ASP A 28 5.22 -1.10 3.33
C ASP A 28 4.62 -1.37 1.93
N ALA A 29 4.73 -2.62 1.46
CA ALA A 29 4.14 -3.02 0.18
C ALA A 29 2.61 -2.99 0.20
N GLN A 30 1.98 -3.34 1.34
CA GLN A 30 0.52 -3.24 1.51
C GLN A 30 0.07 -1.77 1.56
N GLN A 31 0.78 -0.91 2.29
CA GLN A 31 0.51 0.54 2.31
C GLN A 31 0.59 1.11 0.88
N THR A 32 1.69 0.84 0.17
CA THR A 32 1.88 1.31 -1.21
C THR A 32 0.75 0.83 -2.14
N ALA A 33 0.31 -0.41 -1.99
CA ALA A 33 -0.79 -0.96 -2.78
C ALA A 33 -2.14 -0.27 -2.46
N MET A 34 -2.38 0.08 -1.20
CA MET A 34 -3.57 0.80 -0.75
C MET A 34 -3.58 2.22 -1.33
N THR A 35 -2.48 2.97 -1.21
CA THR A 35 -2.33 4.30 -1.81
C THR A 35 -2.56 4.25 -3.32
N ALA A 36 -1.95 3.29 -4.01
CA ALA A 36 -2.14 3.13 -5.46
C ALA A 36 -3.60 2.79 -5.83
N PHE A 37 -4.31 2.07 -4.97
CA PHE A 37 -5.74 1.78 -5.15
C PHE A 37 -6.59 3.05 -4.98
N VAL A 38 -6.32 3.87 -3.96
CA VAL A 38 -6.98 5.17 -3.78
C VAL A 38 -6.76 6.07 -5.00
N ASP A 39 -5.51 6.20 -5.46
CA ASP A 39 -5.17 6.96 -6.68
C ASP A 39 -5.90 6.41 -7.92
N SER A 40 -6.07 5.09 -8.01
CA SER A 40 -6.79 4.48 -9.13
C SER A 40 -8.27 4.86 -9.16
N MET A 41 -8.90 5.11 -8.01
CA MET A 41 -10.30 5.54 -7.95
C MET A 41 -10.49 6.95 -8.53
N ALA A 42 -9.55 7.86 -8.30
CA ALA A 42 -9.55 9.18 -8.95
C ALA A 42 -9.46 9.05 -10.48
N THR A 43 -8.70 8.07 -11.00
CA THR A 43 -8.65 7.80 -12.44
C THR A 43 -9.99 7.27 -12.97
N VAL A 44 -10.69 6.44 -12.19
CA VAL A 44 -12.02 5.91 -12.57
C VAL A 44 -13.08 7.03 -12.61
N GLU A 45 -13.04 7.94 -11.66
CA GLU A 45 -13.88 9.15 -11.64
C GLU A 45 -13.68 9.99 -12.91
N GLU A 46 -12.42 10.36 -13.21
CA GLU A 46 -12.09 11.17 -14.40
C GLU A 46 -12.55 10.50 -15.70
N MET A 47 -12.38 9.17 -15.81
CA MET A 47 -12.88 8.41 -16.96
C MET A 47 -14.40 8.43 -17.05
N GLY A 48 -15.11 8.41 -15.92
CA GLY A 48 -16.56 8.48 -15.84
C GLY A 48 -17.09 9.83 -16.34
N GLU A 49 -16.50 10.93 -15.86
CA GLU A 49 -16.82 12.29 -16.29
C GLU A 49 -16.55 12.49 -17.78
N GLN A 50 -15.39 12.05 -18.25
CA GLN A 50 -15.02 12.13 -19.65
C GLN A 50 -15.98 11.35 -20.55
N ASN A 51 -16.38 10.13 -20.14
CA ASN A 51 -17.33 9.32 -20.89
C ASN A 51 -18.74 9.93 -20.91
N ALA A 52 -19.17 10.58 -19.82
CA ALA A 52 -20.43 11.29 -19.76
C ALA A 52 -20.45 12.47 -20.74
N SER A 53 -19.42 13.31 -20.72
CA SER A 53 -19.25 14.43 -21.66
C SER A 53 -19.20 13.95 -23.12
N MET A 54 -18.44 12.88 -23.42
CA MET A 54 -18.42 12.29 -24.77
C MET A 54 -19.79 11.79 -25.23
N THR A 55 -20.59 11.23 -24.33
CA THR A 55 -21.93 10.74 -24.65
C THR A 55 -22.88 11.91 -24.92
N GLN A 56 -22.81 12.98 -24.12
CA GLN A 56 -23.56 14.21 -24.33
C GLN A 56 -23.22 14.83 -25.70
N ASP A 57 -21.94 14.97 -26.02
CA ASP A 57 -21.46 15.48 -27.31
C ASP A 57 -21.92 14.63 -28.49
N ALA A 58 -21.95 13.31 -28.33
CA ALA A 58 -22.44 12.38 -29.36
C ALA A 58 -23.95 12.54 -29.61
N ILE A 59 -24.73 12.78 -28.56
CA ILE A 59 -26.17 13.05 -28.66
C ILE A 59 -26.41 14.37 -29.39
N HIS A 60 -25.67 15.43 -29.06
CA HIS A 60 -25.74 16.71 -29.77
C HIS A 60 -25.37 16.57 -31.25
N SER A 61 -24.27 15.88 -31.53
CA SER A 61 -23.83 15.60 -32.90
C SER A 61 -24.87 14.81 -33.70
N TYR A 62 -25.61 13.91 -33.05
CA TYR A 62 -26.71 13.18 -33.69
C TYR A 62 -27.87 14.12 -34.05
N PHE A 63 -28.26 15.04 -33.15
CA PHE A 63 -29.30 16.04 -33.45
C PHE A 63 -28.86 16.99 -34.57
N ASP A 64 -27.60 17.46 -34.56
CA ASP A 64 -27.05 18.31 -35.62
C ASP A 64 -27.14 17.63 -37.00
N ALA A 65 -26.78 16.35 -37.07
CA ALA A 65 -26.84 15.59 -38.32
C ALA A 65 -28.29 15.40 -38.82
N VAL A 66 -29.26 15.26 -37.91
CA VAL A 66 -30.69 15.15 -38.26
C VAL A 66 -31.22 16.50 -38.77
N GLU A 67 -30.86 17.61 -38.12
CA GLU A 67 -31.20 18.96 -38.57
C GLU A 67 -30.64 19.24 -39.98
N GLU A 68 -29.38 18.88 -40.25
CA GLU A 68 -28.74 19.06 -41.56
C GLU A 68 -29.41 18.26 -42.70
N MET A 69 -29.99 17.10 -42.38
CA MET A 69 -30.70 16.25 -43.36
C MET A 69 -32.16 16.67 -43.59
N THR A 70 -32.68 17.61 -42.81
CA THR A 70 -34.08 18.04 -42.88
C THR A 70 -34.25 19.17 -43.91
N PRO A 71 -35.22 19.08 -44.86
CA PRO A 71 -35.45 20.15 -45.84
C PRO A 71 -35.79 21.47 -45.17
N GLU A 72 -35.28 22.60 -45.71
CA GLU A 72 -35.52 23.97 -45.18
C GLU A 72 -37.01 24.32 -45.01
N ASP A 73 -37.91 23.61 -45.71
CA ASP A 73 -39.36 23.79 -45.65
C ASP A 73 -40.03 23.13 -44.41
N ASN A 74 -39.31 22.30 -43.65
CA ASN A 74 -39.76 21.64 -42.42
C ASN A 74 -38.70 21.82 -41.31
N GLU A 75 -38.68 22.97 -40.64
CA GLU A 75 -37.80 23.17 -39.48
C GLU A 75 -38.21 22.23 -38.34
N MET A 76 -37.40 21.20 -38.05
CA MET A 76 -37.49 20.44 -36.80
C MET A 76 -36.59 21.13 -35.78
N ASP A 77 -37.18 21.60 -34.68
CA ASP A 77 -36.47 22.23 -33.58
C ASP A 77 -36.22 21.21 -32.45
N PHE A 78 -34.96 20.95 -32.15
CA PHE A 78 -34.54 20.07 -31.06
C PHE A 78 -34.11 20.82 -29.80
N THR A 79 -34.30 22.14 -29.72
CA THR A 79 -33.84 22.97 -28.59
C THR A 79 -34.34 22.46 -27.25
N GLU A 80 -35.65 22.17 -27.11
CA GLU A 80 -36.21 21.63 -25.87
C GLU A 80 -35.64 20.25 -25.50
N VAL A 81 -35.28 19.45 -26.51
CA VAL A 81 -34.67 18.12 -26.29
C VAL A 81 -33.21 18.25 -25.89
N ARG A 82 -32.47 19.19 -26.47
CA ARG A 82 -31.09 19.53 -26.09
C ARG A 82 -31.03 20.05 -24.66
N GLU A 83 -31.90 20.99 -24.29
CA GLU A 83 -32.00 21.50 -22.92
C GLU A 83 -32.30 20.40 -21.91
N LEU A 84 -33.20 19.45 -22.24
CA LEU A 84 -33.48 18.30 -21.38
C LEU A 84 -32.28 17.36 -21.26
N VAL A 85 -31.52 17.14 -22.33
CA VAL A 85 -30.30 16.33 -22.30
C VAL A 85 -29.26 16.99 -21.40
N ASP A 86 -29.01 18.28 -21.58
CA ASP A 86 -28.08 19.06 -20.76
C ASP A 86 -28.45 19.01 -19.28
N GLU A 87 -29.72 19.29 -18.94
CA GLU A 87 -30.21 19.25 -17.56
C GLU A 87 -30.03 17.87 -16.91
N GLN A 88 -30.18 16.79 -17.69
CA GLN A 88 -29.99 15.42 -17.21
C GLN A 88 -28.51 15.06 -17.00
N PHE A 89 -27.60 15.54 -17.86
CA PHE A 89 -26.17 15.32 -17.69
C PHE A 89 -25.60 16.18 -16.55
N ASP A 90 -26.08 17.41 -16.37
CA ASP A 90 -25.72 18.28 -15.24
C ASP A 90 -26.19 17.65 -13.92
N ALA A 91 -27.46 17.22 -13.83
CA ALA A 91 -27.98 16.54 -12.64
C ALA A 91 -27.23 15.24 -12.32
N TYR A 92 -26.81 14.50 -13.35
CA TYR A 92 -25.94 13.33 -13.16
C TYR A 92 -24.56 13.73 -12.63
N GLY A 93 -23.96 14.79 -13.18
CA GLY A 93 -22.68 15.33 -12.76
C GLY A 93 -22.68 15.71 -11.29
N GLU A 94 -23.67 16.50 -10.86
CA GLU A 94 -23.81 16.91 -9.45
C GLU A 94 -23.90 15.70 -8.49
N VAL A 95 -24.75 14.73 -8.80
CA VAL A 95 -24.89 13.52 -7.99
C VAL A 95 -23.62 12.67 -8.01
N SER A 96 -22.93 12.61 -9.16
CA SER A 96 -21.67 11.90 -9.32
C SER A 96 -20.57 12.53 -8.48
N GLU A 97 -20.39 13.85 -8.56
CA GLU A 97 -19.40 14.61 -7.77
C GLU A 97 -19.62 14.43 -6.26
N GLU A 98 -20.87 14.55 -5.78
CA GLU A 98 -21.19 14.31 -4.37
C GLU A 98 -20.84 12.88 -3.93
N THR A 99 -21.13 11.90 -4.80
CA THR A 99 -20.85 10.48 -4.52
C THR A 99 -19.34 10.22 -4.49
N TRP A 100 -18.59 10.73 -5.47
CA TRP A 100 -17.14 10.56 -5.52
C TRP A 100 -16.44 11.27 -4.39
N SER A 101 -16.86 12.49 -4.03
CA SER A 101 -16.32 13.19 -2.87
C SER A 101 -16.49 12.37 -1.58
N ALA A 102 -17.65 11.73 -1.39
CA ALA A 102 -17.87 10.86 -0.23
C ALA A 102 -17.02 9.58 -0.28
N ILE A 103 -16.79 9.02 -1.47
CA ILE A 103 -15.91 7.86 -1.67
C ILE A 103 -14.46 8.23 -1.35
N HIS A 104 -13.97 9.35 -1.87
CA HIS A 104 -12.60 9.83 -1.61
C HIS A 104 -12.36 10.08 -0.13
N GLU A 105 -13.28 10.79 0.53
CA GLU A 105 -13.17 11.02 1.98
C GLU A 105 -13.10 9.71 2.77
N ALA A 106 -13.95 8.74 2.45
CA ALA A 106 -13.96 7.44 3.10
C ALA A 106 -12.68 6.63 2.83
N LEU A 107 -12.13 6.70 1.61
CA LEU A 107 -10.91 6.01 1.22
C LEU A 107 -9.67 6.64 1.86
N ASP A 108 -9.59 7.96 1.89
CA ASP A 108 -8.51 8.71 2.54
C ASP A 108 -8.49 8.44 4.05
N GLU A 109 -9.67 8.46 4.70
CA GLU A 109 -9.78 8.15 6.13
C GLU A 109 -9.39 6.69 6.41
N ALA A 110 -9.80 5.75 5.55
CA ALA A 110 -9.40 4.35 5.67
C ALA A 110 -7.90 4.14 5.44
N ASN A 111 -7.30 4.84 4.46
CA ASN A 111 -5.86 4.76 4.18
C ASN A 111 -5.05 5.33 5.33
N ALA A 112 -5.43 6.50 5.85
CA ALA A 112 -4.77 7.12 7.01
C ALA A 112 -4.83 6.22 8.26
N ALA A 113 -6.00 5.63 8.53
CA ALA A 113 -6.16 4.70 9.65
C ALA A 113 -5.31 3.42 9.48
N PHE A 114 -5.17 2.94 8.24
CA PHE A 114 -4.33 1.79 7.94
C PHE A 114 -2.83 2.11 8.06
N GLU A 115 -2.39 3.28 7.60
CA GLU A 115 -1.02 3.77 7.77
C GLU A 115 -0.65 3.88 9.25
N GLU A 116 -1.48 4.54 10.06
CA GLU A 116 -1.27 4.68 11.51
C GLU A 116 -1.16 3.31 12.20
N ALA A 117 -2.12 2.40 11.94
CA ALA A 117 -2.11 1.07 12.55
C ALA A 117 -0.92 0.21 12.09
N SER A 118 -0.49 0.38 10.84
CA SER A 118 0.65 -0.34 10.28
C SER A 118 1.97 0.16 10.87
N ASP A 119 2.11 1.47 11.05
CA ASP A 119 3.29 2.09 11.65
C ASP A 119 3.42 1.68 13.12
N GLU A 120 2.32 1.73 13.90
CA GLU A 120 2.30 1.21 15.27
C GLU A 120 2.67 -0.28 15.33
N TYR A 121 2.18 -1.08 14.38
CA TYR A 121 2.52 -2.50 14.30
C TYR A 121 4.01 -2.72 14.01
N ILE A 122 4.60 -1.97 13.07
CA ILE A 122 6.03 -2.06 12.76
C ILE A 122 6.87 -1.63 13.96
N GLU A 123 6.51 -0.53 14.62
CA GLU A 123 7.22 -0.06 15.81
C GLU A 123 7.20 -1.12 16.92
N ALA A 124 6.03 -1.71 17.21
CA ALA A 124 5.92 -2.79 18.19
C ALA A 124 6.73 -4.04 17.81
N VAL A 125 6.80 -4.36 16.52
CA VAL A 125 7.64 -5.46 16.00
C VAL A 125 9.11 -5.13 16.21
N ASP A 126 9.56 -3.93 15.83
CA ASP A 126 10.95 -3.49 15.95
C ASP A 126 11.39 -3.48 17.43
N GLU A 127 10.60 -2.89 18.33
CA GLU A 127 10.87 -2.91 19.77
C GLU A 127 10.95 -4.33 20.34
N GLY A 128 10.05 -5.22 19.90
CA GLY A 128 10.05 -6.62 20.31
C GLY A 128 11.28 -7.39 19.83
N PHE A 129 11.75 -7.09 18.61
CA PHE A 129 12.98 -7.67 18.06
C PHE A 129 14.22 -7.17 18.80
N ASP A 130 14.30 -5.88 19.08
CA ASP A 130 15.43 -5.29 19.83
C ASP A 130 15.50 -5.88 21.24
N ALA A 131 14.38 -5.95 21.96
CA ALA A 131 14.33 -6.57 23.28
C ALA A 131 14.71 -8.08 23.25
N TYR A 132 14.35 -8.78 22.17
CA TYR A 132 14.75 -10.17 21.99
C TYR A 132 16.25 -10.31 21.75
N LEU A 133 16.84 -9.44 20.91
CA LEU A 133 18.27 -9.43 20.62
C LEU A 133 19.10 -9.12 21.86
N ASP A 134 18.68 -8.15 22.67
CA ASP A 134 19.34 -7.80 23.93
C ASP A 134 19.46 -9.02 24.87
N VAL A 135 18.37 -9.75 25.05
CA VAL A 135 18.37 -10.98 25.87
C VAL A 135 19.26 -12.06 25.24
N HIS A 136 19.26 -12.17 23.92
CA HIS A 136 20.09 -13.15 23.21
C HIS A 136 21.59 -12.83 23.31
N GLU A 137 21.97 -11.56 23.32
CA GLU A 137 23.35 -11.11 23.50
C GLU A 137 23.90 -11.48 24.87
N GLU A 138 23.11 -11.33 25.93
CA GLU A 138 23.50 -11.76 27.28
C GLU A 138 23.75 -13.28 27.34
N VAL A 139 22.91 -14.06 26.65
CA VAL A 139 23.04 -15.52 26.55
C VAL A 139 24.26 -15.90 25.69
N GLU A 140 24.49 -15.20 24.58
CA GLU A 140 25.66 -15.39 23.71
C GLU A 140 26.95 -15.18 24.50
N SER A 141 27.09 -14.06 25.22
CA SER A 141 28.27 -13.76 26.03
C SER A 141 28.53 -14.87 27.05
N SER A 142 27.48 -15.28 27.78
CA SER A 142 27.58 -16.36 28.76
C SER A 142 28.00 -17.70 28.13
N ALA A 143 27.46 -18.04 26.96
CA ALA A 143 27.76 -19.29 26.28
C ALA A 143 29.17 -19.30 25.67
N VAL A 144 29.62 -18.17 25.13
CA VAL A 144 30.99 -18.00 24.61
C VAL A 144 32.00 -18.10 25.75
N GLU A 145 31.77 -17.41 26.86
CA GLU A 145 32.63 -17.49 28.06
C GLU A 145 32.76 -18.93 28.57
N MET A 146 31.63 -19.65 28.72
CA MET A 146 31.66 -21.05 29.14
C MET A 146 32.43 -21.95 28.16
N ALA A 147 32.27 -21.74 26.86
CA ALA A 147 32.97 -22.53 25.85
C ALA A 147 34.49 -22.28 25.88
N GLU A 148 34.91 -21.04 26.06
CA GLU A 148 36.32 -20.67 26.23
C GLU A 148 36.92 -21.26 27.52
N GLU A 149 36.16 -21.26 28.63
CA GLU A 149 36.58 -21.87 29.90
C GLU A 149 36.79 -23.39 29.78
N MET A 150 35.90 -24.07 29.04
CA MET A 150 36.01 -25.50 28.76
C MET A 150 37.21 -25.82 27.85
N GLU A 151 37.47 -24.99 26.84
CA GLU A 151 38.63 -25.15 25.96
C GLU A 151 39.94 -24.97 26.74
N SER A 152 40.04 -23.91 27.57
CA SER A 152 41.19 -23.71 28.47
C SER A 152 41.41 -24.88 29.41
N THR A 153 40.35 -25.43 30.00
CA THR A 153 40.44 -26.59 30.90
C THR A 153 40.90 -27.85 30.17
N ALA A 154 40.46 -28.05 28.92
CA ALA A 154 40.88 -29.18 28.10
C ALA A 154 42.35 -29.09 27.69
N GLU A 155 42.83 -27.90 27.33
CA GLU A 155 44.24 -27.63 27.04
C GLU A 155 45.13 -27.87 28.27
N ASP A 156 44.70 -27.42 29.46
CA ASP A 156 45.44 -27.65 30.71
C ASP A 156 45.57 -29.14 31.07
N ILE A 157 44.54 -29.94 30.78
CA ILE A 157 44.55 -31.40 31.00
C ILE A 157 45.47 -32.12 29.99
N ASP A 158 45.46 -31.71 28.72
CA ASP A 158 46.31 -32.28 27.67
C ASP A 158 47.80 -31.97 27.89
N VAL A 159 48.15 -30.75 28.32
CA VAL A 159 49.52 -30.35 28.68
C VAL A 159 50.01 -31.07 29.96
N SER A 160 49.10 -31.56 30.80
CA SER A 160 49.41 -32.28 32.05
C SER A 160 49.47 -33.81 31.90
N ALA A 161 49.18 -34.37 30.72
CA ALA A 161 49.29 -35.80 30.43
C ALA A 161 50.73 -36.17 29.98
N PRO A 162 51.38 -37.20 30.59
CA PRO A 162 52.78 -37.58 30.30
C PRO A 162 53.01 -38.31 28.97
#